data_AF-W1WP44-F1
#
_entry.id   AF-W1WP44-F1
#
_cell.length_a   1.000
_cell.length_b   1.000
_cell.length_c   1.000
_cell.angle_alpha   90.00
_cell.angle_beta   90.00
_cell.angle_gamma   90.00
#
_symmetry.space_group_name_H-M   'P 1'
#
loop_
_entity.id
_entity.type
_entity.pdbx_description
1 polymer ?
#
loop_
_entity_poly.entity_id
_entity_poly.type
_entity_poly.pdbx_seq_one_letter_code
_entity_poly.pdbx_strand_id
1 'polypeptide(L)'
;DNGESLHNLWLPADAPFTTFEGKGLFSHKILIQAPGYRYEQSNPEQQPLWHYDSAPAKRQPQTLTFIPWFSWANRGEGEMRIWVNEETSA
;
A
#
# COMPACT_ATOMS: atom_id res chain seq x y z
N ASP A 1 8.33 3.14 0.61
CA ASP A 1 7.19 3.90 1.19
C ASP A 1 6.20 3.01 1.89
N ASN A 2 5.64 2.00 1.21
CA ASN A 2 4.56 1.20 1.77
C ASN A 2 4.96 -0.23 2.19
N GLY A 3 6.25 -0.58 2.15
CA GLY A 3 6.76 -1.93 2.38
C GLY A 3 6.70 -2.83 1.14
N GLU A 4 6.95 -4.12 1.33
CA GLU A 4 6.86 -5.18 0.30
C GLU A 4 5.42 -5.68 0.13
N SER A 5 5.18 -6.54 -0.86
CA SER A 5 3.88 -7.15 -1.15
C SER A 5 2.78 -6.12 -1.35
N LEU A 6 3.03 -5.14 -2.22
CA LEU A 6 2.11 -4.04 -2.51
C LEU A 6 0.75 -4.52 -3.02
N HIS A 7 0.66 -5.73 -3.59
CA HIS A 7 -0.58 -6.38 -4.02
C HIS A 7 -1.60 -6.55 -2.88
N ASN A 8 -1.14 -6.55 -1.62
CA ASN A 8 -1.95 -6.68 -0.41
C ASN A 8 -2.46 -5.34 0.16
N LEU A 9 -2.18 -4.22 -0.50
CA LEU A 9 -2.66 -2.90 -0.08
C LEU A 9 -4.06 -2.61 -0.60
N TRP A 10 -4.88 -2.08 0.28
CA TRP A 10 -6.26 -1.69 0.03
C TRP A 10 -6.51 -0.27 0.53
N LEU A 11 -7.22 0.51 -0.28
CA LEU A 11 -7.55 1.90 -0.03
C LEU A 11 -9.07 2.02 0.10
N PRO A 12 -9.59 2.47 1.25
CA PRO A 12 -11.02 2.71 1.41
C PRO A 12 -11.53 3.73 0.40
N ALA A 13 -12.72 3.49 -0.16
CA ALA A 13 -13.33 4.38 -1.14
C ALA A 13 -13.59 5.80 -0.59
N ASP A 14 -13.77 5.92 0.72
CA ASP A 14 -14.01 7.17 1.45
C ASP A 14 -12.77 7.69 2.19
N ALA A 15 -11.59 7.12 1.93
CA ALA A 15 -10.36 7.52 2.62
C ALA A 15 -10.03 9.00 2.37
N PRO A 16 -9.82 9.81 3.43
CA PRO A 16 -9.38 11.18 3.25
C PRO A 16 -7.93 11.21 2.75
N PHE A 17 -7.70 12.00 1.70
CA PHE A 17 -6.36 12.25 1.18
C PHE A 17 -5.78 13.53 1.77
N THR A 18 -4.50 13.48 2.14
CA THR A 18 -3.70 14.64 2.51
C THR A 18 -2.51 14.76 1.58
N THR A 19 -2.03 15.99 1.37
CA THR A 19 -0.86 16.27 0.54
C THR A 19 0.20 17.00 1.32
N PHE A 20 1.47 16.71 1.05
CA PHE A 20 2.59 17.40 1.67
C PHE A 20 3.79 17.47 0.71
N GLU A 21 4.66 18.45 0.92
CA GLU A 21 5.91 18.56 0.16
C GLU A 21 6.90 17.49 0.63
N GLY A 22 7.45 16.75 -0.33
CA GLY A 22 8.47 15.74 -0.10
C GLY A 22 9.80 16.34 0.35
N LYS A 23 10.63 15.52 0.99
CA LYS A 23 11.98 15.90 1.45
C LYS A 23 13.05 15.10 0.71
N GLY A 24 14.29 15.60 0.71
CA GLY A 24 15.42 14.92 0.08
C GLY A 24 15.18 14.70 -1.41
N LEU A 25 15.20 13.44 -1.86
CA LEU A 25 14.96 13.08 -3.26
C LEU A 25 13.59 13.52 -3.82
N PHE A 26 12.61 13.75 -2.94
CA PHE A 26 11.29 14.28 -3.31
C PHE A 26 11.13 15.77 -3.04
N SER A 27 12.22 16.51 -2.84
CA SER A 27 12.15 17.97 -2.75
C SER A 27 11.42 18.53 -3.96
N HIS A 28 10.53 19.50 -3.73
CA HIS A 28 9.68 20.13 -4.75
C HIS A 28 8.67 19.20 -5.42
N LYS A 29 8.36 18.05 -4.82
CA LYS A 29 7.32 17.13 -5.28
C LYS A 29 6.23 17.02 -4.22
N ILE A 30 4.98 17.00 -4.66
CA ILE A 30 3.84 16.75 -3.79
C ILE A 30 3.64 15.24 -3.67
N LEU A 31 3.62 14.76 -2.42
CA LEU A 31 3.25 13.41 -2.06
C LEU A 31 1.81 13.40 -1.55
N ILE A 32 1.15 12.25 -1.70
CA ILE A 32 -0.20 12.02 -1.21
C ILE A 32 -0.14 10.97 -0.09
N GLN A 33 -0.90 11.17 0.97
CA GLN A 33 -1.13 10.20 2.03
C GLN A 33 -2.62 9.94 2.23
N ALA A 34 -2.96 8.70 2.59
CA ALA A 34 -4.30 8.32 2.99
C ALA A 34 -4.24 7.17 4.01
N PRO A 35 -5.19 7.06 4.95
CA PRO A 35 -5.36 5.85 5.71
C PRO A 35 -5.78 4.71 4.77
N GLY A 36 -5.20 3.53 4.97
CA GLY A 36 -5.57 2.34 4.25
C GLY A 36 -5.26 1.08 5.05
N TYR A 37 -5.27 -0.05 4.36
CA TYR A 37 -5.10 -1.35 4.98
C TYR A 37 -4.14 -2.23 4.20
N ARG A 38 -3.55 -3.15 4.93
CA ARG A 38 -2.70 -4.21 4.43
C ARG A 38 -3.25 -5.54 4.91
N TYR A 39 -3.39 -6.48 3.99
CA TYR A 39 -3.83 -7.83 4.30
C TYR A 39 -2.61 -8.75 4.37
N GLU A 40 -2.22 -9.13 5.57
CA GLU A 40 -1.02 -9.96 5.79
C GLU A 40 -1.35 -11.31 6.42
N GLN A 41 -0.73 -12.36 5.88
CA GLN A 41 -0.74 -13.69 6.48
C GLN A 41 0.42 -13.80 7.47
N SER A 42 0.17 -14.43 8.61
CA SER A 42 1.23 -14.76 9.56
C SER A 42 1.98 -16.00 9.06
N ASN A 43 3.30 -15.90 8.89
CA ASN A 43 4.17 -17.01 8.42
C ASN A 43 3.65 -17.70 7.13
N PRO A 44 3.54 -16.97 6.00
CA PRO A 44 2.95 -17.50 4.77
C PRO A 44 3.63 -18.79 4.28
N GLU A 45 4.95 -18.94 4.48
CA GLU A 45 5.69 -20.14 4.10
C GLU A 45 5.28 -21.41 4.88
N GLN A 46 4.63 -21.24 6.03
CA GLN A 46 4.14 -22.34 6.86
C GLN A 46 2.64 -22.62 6.66
N GLN A 47 1.98 -21.87 5.78
CA GLN A 47 0.55 -22.01 5.52
C GLN A 47 0.28 -22.67 4.16
N PRO A 48 -0.87 -23.36 4.02
CA PRO A 48 -1.33 -23.83 2.71
C PRO A 48 -1.42 -22.69 1.69
N LEU A 49 -1.08 -23.00 0.43
CA LEU A 49 -1.23 -22.03 -0.67
C LEU A 49 -2.69 -21.61 -0.90
N TRP A 50 -3.64 -22.50 -0.56
CA TRP A 50 -5.08 -22.29 -0.74
C TRP A 50 -5.82 -22.56 0.57
N HIS A 51 -6.79 -21.69 0.88
CA HIS A 51 -7.69 -21.83 2.02
C HIS A 51 -9.14 -21.79 1.52
N TYR A 52 -9.98 -22.66 2.10
CA TYR A 52 -11.42 -22.65 1.87
C TYR A 52 -12.10 -21.78 2.95
N ASP A 53 -13.11 -21.01 2.57
CA ASP A 53 -14.03 -20.25 3.45
C ASP A 53 -13.45 -19.22 4.44
N SER A 54 -12.14 -18.96 4.41
CA SER A 54 -11.54 -17.93 5.26
C SER A 54 -10.48 -17.15 4.50
N ALA A 55 -10.51 -15.83 4.62
CA ALA A 55 -9.38 -15.00 4.20
C ALA A 55 -8.28 -15.19 5.27
N PRO A 56 -7.16 -15.88 4.96
CA PRO A 56 -6.10 -16.12 5.94
C PRO A 56 -5.36 -14.83 6.33
N ALA A 57 -5.53 -13.79 5.52
CA ALA A 57 -4.86 -12.51 5.68
C ALA A 57 -5.60 -11.63 6.69
N LYS A 58 -4.88 -11.18 7.71
CA LYS A 58 -5.38 -10.23 8.70
C LYS A 58 -5.27 -8.82 8.15
N ARG A 59 -6.36 -8.06 8.27
CA ARG A 59 -6.41 -6.64 7.95
C ARG A 59 -5.66 -5.83 9.00
N GLN A 60 -4.63 -5.10 8.58
CA GLN A 60 -3.81 -4.23 9.40
C GLN A 60 -3.92 -2.78 8.90
N PRO A 61 -4.24 -1.80 9.77
CA PRO A 61 -4.26 -0.40 9.37
C PRO A 61 -2.84 0.08 9.04
N GLN A 62 -2.70 0.85 7.95
CA GLN A 62 -1.44 1.44 7.52
C GLN A 62 -1.70 2.79 6.85
N THR A 63 -0.84 3.78 7.10
CA THR A 63 -0.81 5.00 6.28
C THR A 63 -0.15 4.71 4.93
N LEU A 64 -0.91 4.83 3.84
CA LEU A 64 -0.41 4.68 2.49
C LEU A 64 0.20 6.00 2.02
N THR A 65 1.41 5.94 1.46
CA THR A 65 2.12 7.10 0.90
C THR A 65 2.36 6.88 -0.59
N PHE A 66 1.94 7.85 -1.41
CA PHE A 66 2.05 7.82 -2.86
C PHE A 66 2.98 8.93 -3.34
N ILE A 67 3.86 8.59 -4.28
CA ILE A 67 4.77 9.52 -4.95
C ILE A 67 4.32 9.73 -6.40
N PRO A 68 4.70 10.85 -7.05
CA PRO A 68 4.48 11.00 -8.48
C PRO A 68 5.15 9.87 -9.27
N TRP A 69 4.41 9.24 -10.18
CA TRP A 69 4.87 8.06 -10.92
C TRP A 69 6.24 8.24 -11.60
N PHE A 70 6.46 9.38 -12.26
CA PHE A 70 7.74 9.70 -12.92
C PHE A 70 8.96 9.73 -11.97
N SER A 71 8.71 9.77 -10.66
CA SER A 71 9.75 9.78 -9.63
C SER A 71 10.09 8.39 -9.09
N TRP A 72 9.39 7.34 -9.51
CA TRP A 72 9.70 5.98 -9.11
C TRP A 72 11.10 5.52 -9.61
N ALA A 73 11.64 4.47 -8.99
CA ALA A 73 12.97 3.89 -9.24
C ALA A 73 14.19 4.81 -9.00
N ASN A 74 13.99 6.03 -8.52
CA ASN A 74 15.10 6.94 -8.17
C ASN A 74 15.69 6.72 -6.76
N ARG A 75 15.20 5.72 -5.99
CA ARG A 75 15.67 5.36 -4.64
C ARG A 75 16.35 3.99 -4.53
N GLY A 76 16.49 3.29 -5.65
CA GLY A 76 16.83 1.87 -5.68
C GLY A 76 15.65 0.98 -6.07
N GLU A 77 15.93 -0.32 -6.12
CA GLU A 77 14.98 -1.36 -6.51
C GLU A 77 13.87 -1.54 -5.47
N GLY A 78 12.68 -1.90 -5.95
CA GLY A 78 11.52 -2.20 -5.11
C GLY A 78 10.24 -2.27 -5.93
N GLU A 79 9.19 -2.81 -5.30
CA GLU A 79 7.89 -2.95 -5.92
C GLU A 79 7.24 -1.60 -6.28
N MET A 80 6.39 -1.61 -7.31
CA MET A 80 5.59 -0.46 -7.71
C MET A 80 4.27 -0.91 -8.30
N ARG A 81 3.21 -0.17 -7.95
CA ARG A 81 1.89 -0.28 -8.56
C ARG A 81 1.26 1.10 -8.65
N ILE A 82 0.55 1.33 -9.75
CA ILE A 82 -0.26 2.55 -9.95
C ILE A 82 -1.67 2.31 -9.43
N TRP A 83 -2.27 1.18 -9.82
CA TRP A 83 -3.60 0.79 -9.37
C TRP A 83 -3.51 0.02 -8.06
N VAL A 84 -4.14 0.55 -7.01
CA VAL A 84 -4.33 -0.08 -5.69
C VAL A 84 -5.73 -0.64 -5.57
N ASN A 85 -5.93 -1.68 -4.75
CA ASN A 85 -7.25 -2.27 -4.57
C ASN A 85 -8.15 -1.28 -3.81
N GLU A 86 -9.39 -1.13 -4.23
CA GLU A 86 -10.38 -0.33 -3.51
C GLU A 86 -11.10 -1.21 -2.49
N GLU A 87 -11.26 -0.72 -1.25
CA GLU A 87 -12.11 -1.33 -0.23
C GLU A 87 -13.43 -0.55 -0.17
N THR A 88 -14.51 -1.15 -0.67
CA THR A 88 -15.87 -0.61 -0.50
C THR A 88 -16.40 -1.04 0.86
N SER A 89 -16.99 -0.12 1.62
CA SER A 89 -17.76 -0.50 2.82
C SER A 89 -18.94 -1.39 2.39
N ALA A 90 -19.05 -2.58 2.98
CA ALA A 90 -20.18 -3.49 2.76
C ALA A 90 -21.48 -2.94 3.36
#